data_AF-A0A382AVS7-F1
#
_entry.id   AF-A0A382AVS7-F1
#
_cell.length_a   1.000
_cell.length_b   1.000
_cell.length_c   1.000
_cell.angle_alpha   90.00
_cell.angle_beta   90.00
_cell.angle_gamma   90.00
#
_symmetry.space_group_name_H-M   'P 1'
#
loop_
_entity.id
_entity.type
_entity.pdbx_description
1 polymer ?
#
loop_
_entity_poly.entity_id
_entity_poly.type
_entity_poly.pdbx_seq_one_letter_code
_entity_poly.pdbx_strand_id
1 'polypeptide(L)' 'MADLWLQALSLGMMFQGSLILWVGGFPLSLLGRLPRAEKGSPKAFGIFWLEQYRLIGFCLTLMGAGLVVLSLAG' A
#
# COMPACT_ATOMS: atom_id res chain seq x y z
N MET A 1 18.92 -17.46 10.71
CA MET A 1 19.17 -16.00 10.58
C MET A 1 18.33 -15.39 9.46
N ALA A 2 18.34 -15.96 8.24
CA ALA A 2 17.51 -15.47 7.13
C ALA A 2 16.00 -15.40 7.47
N ASP A 3 15.48 -16.38 8.21
CA ASP A 3 14.04 -16.44 8.56
C ASP A 3 13.59 -15.27 9.44
N LEU A 4 14.41 -14.85 10.41
CA LEU A 4 14.08 -13.71 11.27
C LEU A 4 14.02 -12.40 10.46
N TRP A 5 14.95 -12.21 9.53
CA TRP A 5 14.96 -11.04 8.65
C TRP A 5 13.77 -11.03 7.68
N LEU A 6 13.40 -12.20 7.15
CA LEU A 6 12.24 -12.34 6.28
C LEU A 6 10.93 -12.09 7.05
N GLN A 7 10.83 -12.60 8.28
CA GLN A 7 9.69 -12.33 9.17
C GLN A 7 9.60 -10.84 9.53
N ALA A 8 10.71 -10.22 9.92
CA ALA A 8 10.75 -8.79 10.22
C ALA A 8 10.37 -7.94 8.99
N LEU A 9 10.87 -8.29 7.80
CA LEU A 9 10.52 -7.61 6.55
C LEU A 9 9.03 -7.77 6.23
N SER A 10 8.49 -9.00 6.29
CA SER A 10 7.09 -9.28 5.95
C SER A 10 6.12 -8.54 6.89
N LEU A 11 6.36 -8.61 8.20
CA LEU A 11 5.58 -7.88 9.19
C LEU A 11 5.74 -6.37 9.05
N GLY A 12 6.96 -5.90 8.77
CA GLY A 12 7.25 -4.49 8.53
C GLY A 12 6.52 -3.93 7.31
N MET A 13 6.52 -4.66 6.20
CA MET A 13 5.77 -4.32 4.99
C MET A 13 4.27 -4.29 5.27
N MET A 14 3.74 -5.32 5.94
CA MET A 14 2.32 -5.41 6.26
C MET A 14 1.89 -4.27 7.19
N PHE A 15 2.68 -3.96 8.21
CA PHE A 15 2.43 -2.88 9.16
C PHE A 15 2.50 -1.50 8.48
N GLN A 16 3.58 -1.21 7.75
CA GLN A 16 3.76 0.06 7.05
C GLN A 16 2.67 0.27 5.99
N GLY A 17 2.35 -0.78 5.22
CA GLY A 17 1.26 -0.75 4.26
C GLY A 17 -0.08 -0.44 4.93
N SER A 18 -0.36 -1.09 6.05
CA SER A 18 -1.59 -0.88 6.83
C SER A 18 -1.68 0.54 7.41
N LEU A 19 -0.57 1.13 7.88
CA LEU A 19 -0.54 2.52 8.35
C LEU A 19 -0.85 3.50 7.22
N ILE A 20 -0.30 3.28 6.03
CA ILE A 20 -0.59 4.12 4.86
C ILE A 20 -2.07 4.01 4.49
N LEU A 21 -2.65 2.81 4.49
CA LEU A 21 -4.08 2.61 4.22
C LEU A 21 -4.97 3.18 5.32
N TRP A 22 -4.54 3.17 6.57
CA TRP A 22 -5.27 3.76 7.68
C TRP A 22 -5.38 5.28 7.52
N VAL A 23 -4.29 5.96 7.14
CA VAL A 23 -4.27 7.41 6.94
C VAL A 23 -4.86 7.82 5.58
N GLY A 24 -4.48 7.13 4.51
CA GLY A 24 -4.87 7.46 3.14
C GLY A 24 -6.22 6.91 2.72
N GLY A 25 -6.67 5.81 3.33
CA GLY A 25 -7.83 5.02 2.89
C GLY A 25 -7.47 4.00 1.79
N PHE A 26 -8.47 3.24 1.36
CA PHE A 26 -8.34 2.26 0.27
C PHE A 26 -8.10 2.95 -1.09
N PRO A 27 -7.32 2.37 -2.02
CA PRO A 27 -7.10 2.93 -3.35
C PRO A 27 -8.41 3.17 -4.11
N LEU A 28 -8.69 4.43 -4.46
CA LEU A 28 -9.93 4.79 -5.14
C LEU A 28 -9.92 4.39 -6.61
N SER A 29 -8.74 4.26 -7.22
CA SER A 29 -8.54 3.76 -8.58
C SER A 29 -9.07 2.34 -8.74
N LEU A 30 -8.84 1.46 -7.76
CA LEU A 30 -9.36 0.08 -7.74
C LEU A 30 -10.88 0.03 -7.59
N LEU A 31 -11.49 1.09 -7.06
CA LEU A 31 -12.94 1.23 -6.94
C LEU A 31 -13.57 1.99 -8.12
N GLY A 32 -12.76 2.51 -9.06
CA GLY A 32 -13.23 3.41 -10.12
C GLY A 32 -13.80 4.75 -9.61
N ARG A 33 -13.45 5.15 -8.38
CA ARG A 33 -13.98 6.35 -7.69
C ARG A 33 -12.98 7.50 -7.62
N LEU A 34 -11.98 7.51 -8.52
CA LEU A 34 -10.95 8.55 -8.51
C LEU A 34 -11.58 9.94 -8.79
N PRO A 35 -11.35 10.95 -7.94
CA PRO A 35 -11.85 12.29 -8.19
C PRO A 35 -11.29 12.88 -9.49
N ARG A 36 -12.11 13.61 -10.24
CA ARG A 36 -11.67 14.34 -11.43
C ARG A 36 -11.19 15.75 -11.06
N ALA A 37 -10.13 16.20 -11.73
CA ALA A 37 -9.62 17.55 -11.66
C ALA A 37 -9.09 17.97 -13.05
N GLU A 38 -8.95 19.27 -13.27
CA GLU A 38 -8.39 19.79 -14.51
C GLU A 38 -6.95 19.31 -14.69
N LYS A 39 -6.62 18.83 -15.89
CA LYS A 39 -5.28 18.32 -16.21
C LYS A 39 -4.25 19.43 -16.04
N GLY A 40 -3.12 19.11 -15.39
CA GLY A 40 -2.07 20.09 -15.11
C GLY A 40 -2.34 21.00 -13.89
N SER A 41 -3.53 20.94 -13.28
CA SER A 41 -3.79 21.70 -12.06
C SER A 41 -3.03 21.13 -10.85
N PRO A 42 -2.66 21.96 -9.87
CA PRO A 42 -2.10 21.49 -8.59
C PRO A 42 -3.00 20.47 -7.88
N LYS A 43 -4.32 20.60 -8.05
CA LYS A 43 -5.30 19.65 -7.51
C LYS A 43 -5.16 18.26 -8.15
N ALA A 44 -5.00 18.18 -9.46
CA ALA A 44 -4.77 16.91 -10.15
C ALA A 44 -3.47 16.24 -9.70
N PHE A 45 -2.41 17.03 -9.48
CA PHE A 45 -1.15 16.53 -8.93
C PHE A 45 -1.31 15.98 -7.51
N GLY A 46 -2.02 16.70 -6.63
CA GLY A 46 -2.30 16.23 -5.27
C GLY A 46 -3.12 14.93 -5.24
N ILE A 47 -4.15 14.83 -6.09
CA ILE A 47 -4.95 13.60 -6.24
C ILE A 47 -4.08 12.45 -6.71
N PHE A 48 -3.23 12.67 -7.71
CA PHE A 48 -2.33 11.66 -8.23
C PHE A 48 -1.41 11.10 -7.13
N TRP A 49 -0.71 11.96 -6.39
CA TRP A 49 0.21 11.51 -5.35
C TRP A 49 -0.48 10.81 -4.20
N LEU A 50 -1.61 11.34 -3.73
CA LEU A 50 -2.36 10.67 -2.66
C LEU A 50 -2.81 9.27 -3.09
N GLU A 51 -3.23 9.11 -4.34
CA GLU A 51 -3.58 7.79 -4.88
C GLU A 51 -2.36 6.86 -5.01
N GLN A 52 -1.20 7.37 -5.43
CA GLN A 52 0.03 6.57 -5.45
C GLN A 52 0.39 6.06 -4.05
N TYR A 53 0.28 6.91 -3.03
CA TYR A 53 0.49 6.48 -1.64
C TYR A 53 -0.47 5.37 -1.24
N ARG A 54 -1.77 5.48 -1.55
CA ARG A 54 -2.74 4.42 -1.27
C ARG A 54 -2.36 3.11 -1.95
N LEU A 55 -1.98 3.15 -3.23
CA LEU A 55 -1.56 1.97 -3.98
C LEU A 55 -0.29 1.33 -3.39
N ILE A 56 0.70 2.14 -3.00
CA ILE A 56 1.90 1.66 -2.30
C ILE A 56 1.51 0.97 -0.99
N GLY A 57 0.63 1.59 -0.20
CA GLY A 57 0.14 1.00 1.03
C GLY A 57 -0.54 -0.35 0.81
N PHE A 58 -1.39 -0.43 -0.22
CA PHE A 58 -2.08 -1.66 -0.60
C PHE A 58 -1.12 -2.76 -1.04
N CYS A 59 -0.18 -2.45 -1.94
CA CYS A 59 0.83 -3.41 -2.39
C CYS A 59 1.71 -3.90 -1.24
N LEU A 60 2.19 -3.00 -0.37
CA LEU A 60 2.99 -3.37 0.80
C LEU A 60 2.21 -4.30 1.75
N THR A 61 0.92 -4.02 1.97
CA THR A 61 0.05 -4.83 2.80
C THR A 61 -0.08 -6.24 2.23
N LEU A 62 -0.41 -6.36 0.94
CA LEU A 62 -0.59 -7.65 0.27
C LEU A 62 0.70 -8.45 0.19
N MET A 63 1.81 -7.81 -0.18
CA MET A 63 3.12 -8.47 -0.24
C MET A 63 3.57 -8.93 1.15
N GLY A 64 3.44 -8.08 2.16
CA GLY A 64 3.74 -8.44 3.54
C GLY A 64 2.91 -9.62 4.03
N ALA A 65 1.60 -9.58 3.81
CA ALA A 65 0.71 -10.69 4.15
C ALA A 65 1.05 -11.98 3.39
N GLY A 66 1.34 -11.89 2.09
CA GLY A 66 1.76 -13.03 1.27
C GLY A 66 3.06 -13.66 1.78
N LEU A 67 4.04 -12.84 2.17
CA LEU A 67 5.28 -13.32 2.76
C LEU A 67 5.07 -13.96 4.14
N VAL A 68 4.16 -13.43 4.96
CA VAL A 68 3.78 -14.07 6.24
C VAL A 68 3.20 -15.46 5.98
N VAL A 69 2.28 -15.59 5.03
CA VAL A 69 1.67 -16.90 4.68
C VAL A 69 2.73 -17.88 4.18
N LEU A 70 3.62 -17.44 3.27
CA LEU A 70 4.70 -18.28 2.76
C LEU A 70 5.67 -18.73 3.87
N SER A 71 5.97 -17.83 4.81
CA SER A 71 6.83 -18.12 5.97
C SER A 71 6.22 -19.14 6.94
N LEU A 72 4.89 -19.21 7.02
CA LEU A 72 4.16 -20.17 7.86
C LEU A 72 3.90 -21.52 7.18
N ALA A 73 3.98 -21.57 5.85
CA ALA A 73 3.67 -22.75 5.05
C ALA A 73 4.91 -23.61 4.71
N GLY A 74 6.12 -23.07 4.88
CA GLY A 74 7.39 -23.77 4.76
C GLY A 74 7.93 -24.21 6.12
#